data_AF-A0A699H752-F1
#
_entry.id   AF-A0A699H752-F1
#
_cell.length_a   1.000
_cell.length_b   1.000
_cell.length_c   1.000
_cell.angle_alpha   90.00
_cell.angle_beta   90.00
_cell.angle_gamma   90.00
#
_symmetry.space_group_name_H-M   'P 1'
#
loop_
_entity.id
_entity.type
_entity.pdbx_description
1 polymer ?
#
loop_
_entity_poly.entity_id
_entity_poly.type
_entity_poly.pdbx_seq_one_letter_code
_entity_poly.pdbx_strand_id
1 'polypeptide(L)'
;MTHLLENETPFVFSKDCIDAFETLKKKLTEASILVVPDWNLPFEHMCDASDFAIGAVLGQWVSSQQKKKFFKDVKHYFWDDPYLFKICDDQVIRRCVRGQEVADILTACHNGPSEGHHGANLAAKKVFDSVFYWPTIYRDAHDLVTRCNACQRQGKISQRDEMP
;
A
#
# COMPACT_ATOMS: atom_id res chain seq x y z
N MET A 1 22.59 -9.07 -29.26
CA MET A 1 21.72 -10.20 -28.86
C MET A 1 22.51 -11.03 -27.86
N THR A 2 21.91 -11.46 -26.74
CA THR A 2 22.66 -12.27 -25.75
C THR A 2 22.82 -13.70 -26.27
N HIS A 3 23.98 -14.31 -26.04
CA HIS A 3 24.29 -15.70 -26.44
C HIS A 3 23.32 -16.73 -25.81
N LEU A 4 22.55 -16.34 -24.78
CA LEU A 4 21.53 -17.17 -24.14
C LEU A 4 20.30 -17.46 -25.00
N LEU A 5 20.04 -16.65 -26.04
CA LEU A 5 18.84 -16.73 -26.88
C LEU A 5 19.16 -16.97 -28.36
N GLU A 6 20.41 -17.30 -28.69
CA GLU A 6 20.81 -17.61 -30.07
C GLU A 6 20.27 -18.97 -30.50
N ASN A 7 19.71 -19.03 -31.71
CA ASN A 7 19.16 -20.28 -32.24
C ASN A 7 20.25 -21.35 -32.37
N GLU A 8 19.88 -22.61 -32.15
CA GLU A 8 20.80 -23.78 -32.17
C GLU A 8 21.94 -23.76 -31.14
N THR A 9 21.89 -22.85 -30.16
CA THR A 9 22.83 -22.85 -29.02
C THR A 9 22.16 -23.45 -27.76
N PRO A 10 22.87 -24.30 -26.98
CA PRO A 10 22.35 -24.79 -25.72
C PRO A 10 22.15 -23.65 -24.71
N PHE A 11 21.01 -23.63 -24.03
CA PHE A 11 20.77 -22.68 -22.94
C PHE A 11 21.67 -23.02 -21.74
N VAL A 12 22.75 -22.25 -21.55
CA VAL A 12 23.68 -22.40 -20.42
C VAL A 12 23.63 -21.14 -19.57
N PHE A 13 23.00 -21.24 -18.39
CA PHE A 13 22.98 -20.15 -17.42
C PHE A 13 24.29 -20.16 -16.61
N SER A 14 25.33 -19.52 -17.18
CA SER A 14 26.67 -19.51 -16.62
C SER A 14 26.77 -18.73 -15.30
N LYS A 15 27.92 -18.82 -14.64
CA LYS A 15 28.21 -18.03 -13.43
C LYS A 15 28.08 -16.53 -13.70
N ASP A 16 28.55 -16.06 -14.86
CA ASP A 16 28.42 -14.66 -15.28
C ASP A 16 26.95 -14.24 -15.44
N CYS A 17 26.09 -15.14 -15.95
CA CYS A 17 24.64 -14.88 -16.04
C CYS A 17 23.99 -14.75 -14.66
N ILE A 18 24.38 -15.60 -13.70
CA ILE A 18 23.91 -15.53 -12.31
C ILE A 18 24.33 -14.20 -11.68
N ASP A 19 25.60 -13.82 -11.84
CA ASP A 19 26.14 -12.60 -11.23
C ASP A 19 25.51 -11.34 -11.85
N ALA A 20 25.28 -11.34 -13.17
CA ALA A 20 24.53 -10.28 -13.85
C ALA A 20 23.06 -10.21 -13.39
N PHE A 21 22.40 -11.36 -13.24
CA PHE A 21 21.01 -11.44 -12.77
C PHE A 21 20.87 -10.94 -11.33
N GLU A 22 21.72 -11.39 -10.41
CA GLU A 22 21.70 -10.93 -9.01
C GLU A 22 22.07 -9.45 -8.89
N THR A 23 22.99 -8.96 -9.73
CA THR A 23 23.27 -7.51 -9.82
C THR A 23 22.05 -6.72 -10.28
N LEU A 24 21.36 -7.19 -11.32
CA LEU A 24 20.15 -6.55 -11.84
C LEU A 24 19.03 -6.58 -10.80
N LYS A 25 18.79 -7.74 -10.19
CA LYS A 25 17.82 -7.92 -9.11
C LYS A 25 18.10 -6.97 -7.97
N LYS A 26 19.34 -6.92 -7.47
CA LYS A 26 19.77 -5.97 -6.43
C LYS A 26 19.46 -4.54 -6.83
N LYS A 27 19.89 -4.09 -8.01
CA LYS A 27 19.65 -2.72 -8.51
C LYS A 27 18.16 -2.39 -8.70
N LEU A 28 17.34 -3.36 -9.12
CA LEU A 28 15.89 -3.20 -9.26
C LEU A 28 15.16 -3.20 -7.91
N THR A 29 15.69 -3.93 -6.92
CA THR A 29 15.14 -3.98 -5.55
C THR A 29 15.67 -2.86 -4.65
N GLU A 30 16.72 -2.14 -5.05
CA GLU A 30 17.21 -0.96 -4.36
C GLU A 30 16.22 0.20 -4.54
N ALA A 31 15.80 0.77 -3.40
CA ALA A 31 14.60 1.57 -3.26
C ALA A 31 14.59 2.86 -4.11
N SER A 32 13.97 2.78 -5.28
CA SER A 32 13.25 3.90 -5.92
C SER A 32 12.12 3.46 -6.88
N ILE A 33 11.88 2.16 -7.00
CA ILE A 33 10.94 1.54 -7.94
C ILE A 33 10.00 0.73 -7.03
N LEU A 34 8.80 1.18 -6.68
CA LEU A 34 7.57 0.89 -7.42
C LEU A 34 6.46 1.72 -6.77
N VAL A 35 6.24 2.95 -7.25
CA VAL A 35 4.97 3.65 -7.00
C VAL A 35 3.98 3.13 -8.03
N VAL A 36 2.75 2.80 -7.60
CA VAL A 36 1.68 2.46 -8.55
C VAL A 36 1.50 3.65 -9.49
N PRO A 37 1.59 3.46 -10.81
CA PRO A 37 1.47 4.58 -11.74
C PRO A 37 0.08 5.21 -11.62
N ASP A 38 0.03 6.55 -11.63
CA ASP A 38 -1.23 7.28 -11.70
C ASP A 38 -1.67 7.39 -13.16
N TRP A 39 -2.63 6.57 -13.58
CA TRP A 39 -3.10 6.54 -14.97
C TRP A 39 -3.71 7.86 -15.48
N ASN A 40 -3.95 8.84 -14.61
CA ASN A 40 -4.42 10.17 -15.00
C ASN A 40 -3.27 11.15 -15.31
N LEU A 41 -2.02 10.79 -14.99
CA LEU A 41 -0.84 11.60 -15.27
C LEU A 41 -0.13 11.10 -16.54
N PRO A 42 0.44 12.03 -17.35
CA PRO A 42 1.22 11.63 -18.51
C PRO A 42 2.47 10.87 -18.08
N PHE A 43 2.81 9.84 -18.85
CA PHE A 43 4.07 9.13 -18.70
C PHE A 43 5.17 9.83 -19.49
N GLU A 44 6.37 9.84 -18.92
CA GLU A 44 7.60 10.21 -19.60
C GLU A 44 8.39 8.94 -19.89
N HIS A 45 8.69 8.70 -21.16
CA HIS A 45 9.51 7.59 -21.58
C HIS A 45 10.92 8.08 -21.82
N MET A 46 11.85 7.67 -20.97
CA MET A 46 13.27 7.97 -21.11
C MET A 46 13.95 6.75 -21.73
N CYS A 47 14.67 6.95 -22.84
CA CYS A 47 15.51 5.93 -23.46
C CYS A 47 16.97 6.33 -23.38
N ASP A 48 17.82 5.35 -23.17
CA ASP A 48 19.26 5.46 -23.40
C ASP A 48 19.73 4.24 -24.20
N ALA A 49 20.78 4.41 -24.99
CA ALA A 49 21.35 3.34 -25.79
C ALA A 49 22.88 3.47 -25.85
N SER A 50 23.55 2.33 -25.73
CA SER A 50 24.98 2.17 -25.99
C SER A 50 25.19 1.19 -27.14
N ASP A 51 26.45 0.98 -27.55
CA ASP A 51 26.82 -0.01 -28.57
C ASP A 51 26.42 -1.45 -28.22
N PHE A 52 26.05 -1.72 -26.96
CA PHE A 52 25.78 -3.07 -26.46
C PHE A 52 24.43 -3.22 -25.73
N ALA A 53 23.72 -2.14 -25.41
CA ALA A 53 22.48 -2.19 -24.66
C ALA A 53 21.52 -1.05 -24.99
N ILE A 54 20.22 -1.31 -24.85
CA ILE A 54 19.16 -0.30 -24.86
C ILE A 54 18.45 -0.37 -23.51
N GLY A 55 18.27 0.77 -22.85
CA GLY A 55 17.55 0.92 -21.60
C GLY A 55 16.37 1.86 -21.77
N ALA A 56 15.24 1.52 -21.15
CA ALA A 56 14.07 2.39 -21.09
C ALA A 56 13.54 2.48 -19.66
N VAL A 57 13.15 3.68 -19.24
CA VAL A 57 12.46 3.94 -17.98
C VAL A 57 11.14 4.65 -18.29
N LEU A 58 10.05 4.10 -17.76
CA LEU A 58 8.76 4.76 -17.79
C LEU A 58 8.57 5.52 -16.46
N GLY A 59 8.71 6.84 -16.52
CA GLY A 59 8.50 7.75 -15.40
C GLY A 59 7.16 8.47 -15.50
N GLN A 60 6.79 9.19 -14.44
CA GLN A 60 5.70 10.15 -14.47
C GLN A 60 6.19 11.48 -13.88
N TRP A 61 5.68 12.59 -14.42
CA TRP A 61 5.97 13.91 -13.88
C TRP A 61 5.27 14.08 -12.52
N VAL A 62 6.05 13.89 -11.46
CA VAL A 62 5.67 14.26 -10.09
C VAL A 62 6.37 15.56 -9.71
N SER A 63 5.63 16.52 -9.16
CA SER A 63 6.22 17.76 -8.67
C SER A 63 7.32 17.48 -7.64
N SER A 64 8.32 18.37 -7.57
CA SER A 64 9.38 18.28 -6.56
C SER A 64 8.83 18.17 -5.14
N GLN A 65 7.70 18.82 -4.86
CA GLN A 65 6.99 18.73 -3.58
C GLN A 65 6.43 17.32 -3.34
N GLN A 66 5.73 16.73 -4.33
CA GLN A 66 5.21 15.36 -4.23
C GLN A 66 6.33 14.34 -4.05
N LYS A 67 7.43 14.49 -4.81
CA LYS A 67 8.60 13.61 -4.70
C LYS A 67 9.22 13.66 -3.30
N LYS A 68 9.43 14.87 -2.76
CA LYS A 68 9.92 15.06 -1.39
C LYS A 68 8.98 14.46 -0.35
N LYS A 69 7.67 14.64 -0.51
CA LYS A 69 6.66 14.05 0.38
C LYS A 69 6.73 12.52 0.34
N PHE A 70 6.78 11.92 -0.85
CA PHE A 70 6.88 10.47 -1.01
C PHE A 70 8.10 9.88 -0.29
N PHE A 71 9.30 10.44 -0.53
CA PHE A 71 10.52 9.96 0.13
C PHE A 71 10.54 10.24 1.64
N LYS A 72 9.77 11.21 2.13
CA LYS A 72 9.54 11.40 3.56
C LYS A 72 8.63 10.31 4.11
N ASP A 73 7.53 10.02 3.42
CA ASP A 73 6.50 9.10 3.88
C ASP A 73 6.99 7.64 3.84
N VAL A 74 7.71 7.23 2.79
CA VAL A 74 8.16 5.84 2.56
C VAL A 74 9.08 5.32 3.67
N LYS A 75 9.79 6.21 4.39
CA LYS A 75 10.68 5.84 5.51
C LYS A 75 9.95 5.19 6.67
N HIS A 76 8.63 5.38 6.76
CA HIS A 76 7.80 4.78 7.80
C HIS A 76 7.23 3.44 7.37
N TYR A 77 7.55 2.93 6.19
CA TYR A 77 7.04 1.67 5.67
C TYR A 77 8.18 0.68 5.48
N PHE A 78 7.89 -0.59 5.72
CA PHE A 78 8.79 -1.68 5.37
C PHE A 78 7.99 -2.89 4.88
N TRP A 79 8.62 -3.66 4.01
CA TRP A 79 8.05 -4.88 3.44
C TRP A 79 8.62 -6.08 4.19
N ASP A 80 7.73 -6.94 4.69
CA ASP A 80 8.06 -8.24 5.26
C ASP A 80 7.07 -9.26 4.68
N ASP A 81 7.56 -10.03 3.70
CA ASP A 81 6.76 -10.79 2.75
C ASP A 81 5.75 -11.74 3.44
N PRO A 82 4.46 -11.73 3.05
CA PRO A 82 3.82 -11.02 1.92
C PRO A 82 3.19 -9.67 2.28
N TYR A 83 3.59 -9.06 3.40
CA TYR A 83 2.87 -7.93 3.99
C TYR A 83 3.68 -6.63 3.98
N LEU A 84 2.97 -5.52 3.76
CA LEU A 84 3.50 -4.18 3.96
C LEU A 84 3.16 -3.73 5.39
N PHE A 85 4.14 -3.20 6.11
CA PHE A 85 3.95 -2.64 7.45
C PHE A 85 4.23 -1.14 7.47
N LYS A 86 3.59 -0.44 8.40
CA LYS A 86 3.81 0.98 8.69
C LYS A 86 4.15 1.18 10.16
N ILE A 87 5.20 1.94 10.42
CA ILE A 87 5.50 2.53 11.74
C ILE A 87 4.65 3.80 11.86
N CYS A 88 3.72 3.81 12.83
CA CYS A 88 2.86 4.95 13.09
C CYS A 88 3.52 5.97 14.03
N ASP A 89 2.88 7.12 14.20
CA ASP A 89 3.42 8.22 15.01
C ASP A 89 3.57 7.81 16.49
N ASP A 90 2.70 6.90 16.96
CA ASP A 90 2.77 6.23 18.26
C ASP A 90 3.84 5.13 18.35
N GLN A 91 4.69 5.00 17.33
CA GLN A 91 5.75 4.00 17.20
C GLN A 91 5.24 2.54 17.11
N VAL A 92 3.93 2.32 17.01
CA VAL A 92 3.36 0.99 16.86
C VAL A 92 3.40 0.60 15.38
N ILE A 93 3.97 -0.58 15.13
CA ILE A 93 4.02 -1.20 13.80
C ILE A 93 2.64 -1.76 13.48
N ARG A 94 2.07 -1.40 12.34
CA ARG A 94 0.76 -1.88 11.89
C ARG A 94 0.82 -2.44 10.48
N ARG A 95 0.08 -3.52 10.24
CA ARG A 95 -0.03 -4.16 8.92
C ARG A 95 -0.92 -3.31 8.02
N CYS A 96 -0.41 -2.96 6.85
CA CYS A 96 -1.18 -2.27 5.83
C CYS A 96 -2.19 -3.23 5.19
N VAL A 97 -3.46 -2.84 5.16
CA VAL A 97 -4.57 -3.63 4.60
C VAL A 97 -5.05 -2.99 3.30
N ARG A 98 -5.45 -3.80 2.31
CA ARG A 98 -6.00 -3.33 1.02
C ARG A 98 -7.13 -4.24 0.53
N GLY A 99 -7.94 -3.74 -0.40
CA GLY A 99 -8.96 -4.52 -1.09
C GLY A 99 -10.11 -4.97 -0.18
N GLN A 100 -10.65 -6.17 -0.43
CA GLN A 100 -11.82 -6.70 0.26
C GLN A 100 -11.60 -6.85 1.78
N GLU A 101 -10.37 -7.13 2.21
CA GLU A 101 -10.01 -7.30 3.61
C GLU A 101 -10.31 -6.04 4.46
N VAL A 102 -10.26 -4.84 3.85
CA VAL A 102 -10.66 -3.59 4.51
C VAL A 102 -12.09 -3.65 5.00
N ALA A 103 -13.01 -4.12 4.14
CA ALA A 103 -14.43 -4.18 4.47
C ALA A 103 -14.69 -5.17 5.60
N ASP A 104 -14.05 -6.34 5.55
CA ASP A 104 -14.23 -7.41 6.54
C ASP A 104 -13.73 -6.98 7.93
N ILE A 105 -12.52 -6.42 7.99
CA ILE A 105 -11.93 -5.91 9.25
C ILE A 105 -12.78 -4.78 9.83
N LEU A 106 -13.20 -3.83 8.97
CA LEU A 106 -13.96 -2.69 9.42
C LEU A 106 -15.35 -3.09 9.92
N THR A 107 -16.00 -4.05 9.26
CA THR A 107 -17.29 -4.61 9.66
C THR A 107 -17.18 -5.34 10.99
N ALA A 108 -16.14 -6.15 11.19
CA ALA A 108 -15.86 -6.79 12.47
C ALA A 108 -15.63 -5.78 13.60
N CYS A 109 -14.90 -4.69 13.32
CA CYS A 109 -14.68 -3.61 14.29
C CYS A 109 -15.97 -2.85 14.61
N HIS A 110 -16.86 -2.68 13.63
CA HIS A 110 -18.13 -1.99 13.77
C HIS A 110 -19.19 -2.79 14.55
N ASN A 111 -19.31 -4.09 14.32
CA ASN A 111 -20.45 -4.87 14.82
C ASN A 111 -20.41 -5.21 16.33
N GLY A 112 -19.29 -4.98 17.01
CA GLY A 112 -19.16 -5.13 18.47
C GLY A 112 -19.41 -6.55 19.02
N PRO A 113 -19.05 -6.83 20.28
CA PRO A 113 -19.28 -8.15 20.90
C PRO A 113 -20.75 -8.40 21.29
N SER A 114 -21.55 -7.35 21.47
CA SER A 114 -22.85 -7.42 22.13
C SER A 114 -23.93 -6.67 21.33
N GLU A 115 -24.39 -7.22 20.20
CA GLU A 115 -25.52 -6.71 19.37
C GLU A 115 -25.51 -5.19 19.07
N GLY A 116 -24.35 -4.55 19.25
CA GLY A 116 -24.23 -3.12 19.48
C GLY A 116 -23.24 -2.55 18.49
N HIS A 117 -23.73 -1.59 17.70
CA HIS A 117 -22.95 -0.99 16.63
C HIS A 117 -22.06 0.14 17.15
N HIS A 118 -20.76 0.04 16.90
CA HIS A 118 -19.81 1.09 17.26
C HIS A 118 -19.88 2.25 16.27
N GLY A 119 -19.85 3.49 16.79
CA GLY A 119 -19.69 4.68 15.97
C GLY A 119 -18.35 4.68 15.21
N ALA A 120 -18.27 5.47 14.14
CA ALA A 120 -17.16 5.46 13.19
C ALA A 120 -15.78 5.64 13.86
N ASN A 121 -15.67 6.60 14.79
CA ASN A 121 -14.42 6.86 15.52
C ASN A 121 -13.96 5.68 16.37
N LEU A 122 -14.90 4.97 17.01
CA LEU A 122 -14.59 3.81 17.84
C LEU A 122 -14.22 2.59 16.98
N ALA A 123 -14.91 2.38 15.86
CA ALA A 123 -14.53 1.35 14.89
C ALA A 123 -13.12 1.62 14.33
N ALA A 124 -12.83 2.85 13.93
CA ALA A 124 -11.50 3.27 13.47
C ALA A 124 -10.42 3.02 14.54
N LYS A 125 -10.70 3.37 15.81
CA LYS A 125 -9.77 3.10 16.91
C LYS A 125 -9.49 1.61 17.07
N LYS A 126 -10.52 0.75 17.03
CA LYS A 126 -10.36 -0.70 17.14
C LYS A 126 -9.53 -1.29 15.99
N VAL A 127 -9.60 -0.72 14.79
CA VAL A 127 -8.72 -1.10 13.67
C VAL A 127 -7.25 -0.85 14.05
N PHE A 128 -6.93 0.34 14.59
CA PHE A 128 -5.57 0.66 15.04
C PHE A 128 -5.12 -0.22 16.20
N ASP A 129 -6.00 -0.49 17.17
CA ASP A 129 -5.72 -1.35 18.32
C ASP A 129 -5.51 -2.82 17.88
N SER A 130 -6.13 -3.23 16.77
CA SER A 130 -5.96 -4.54 16.13
C SER A 130 -4.76 -4.60 15.18
N VAL A 131 -3.84 -3.64 15.27
CA VAL A 131 -2.56 -3.64 14.53
C VAL A 131 -2.76 -3.51 13.00
N PHE A 132 -3.86 -2.90 12.55
CA PHE A 132 -4.13 -2.66 11.13
C PHE A 132 -4.03 -1.18 10.75
N TYR A 133 -3.66 -0.93 9.49
CA TYR A 133 -3.53 0.42 8.95
C TYR A 133 -3.98 0.51 7.49
N TRP A 134 -4.68 1.58 7.14
CA TRP A 134 -4.76 2.12 5.79
C TRP A 134 -5.04 3.62 5.86
N PRO A 135 -4.70 4.43 4.82
CA PRO A 135 -4.76 5.89 4.93
C PRO A 135 -6.17 6.46 5.15
N THR A 136 -7.22 5.68 4.87
CA THR A 136 -8.60 6.15 4.76
C THR A 136 -9.52 5.58 5.83
N ILE A 137 -8.97 4.94 6.88
CA ILE A 137 -9.71 4.28 7.97
C ILE A 137 -10.90 5.10 8.46
N TYR A 138 -10.69 6.36 8.83
CA TYR A 138 -11.76 7.20 9.38
C TYR A 138 -12.86 7.46 8.36
N ARG A 139 -12.50 7.75 7.11
CA ARG A 139 -13.47 7.98 6.04
C ARG A 139 -14.27 6.71 5.76
N ASP A 140 -13.59 5.58 5.63
CA ASP A 140 -14.24 4.30 5.33
C ASP A 140 -15.14 3.86 6.50
N ALA A 141 -14.73 4.11 7.75
CA ALA A 141 -15.55 3.89 8.94
C ALA A 141 -16.81 4.77 8.95
N HIS A 142 -16.68 6.05 8.60
CA HIS A 142 -17.81 6.96 8.47
C HIS A 142 -18.77 6.52 7.36
N ASP A 143 -18.23 6.11 6.22
CA ASP A 143 -19.01 5.60 5.11
C ASP A 143 -19.77 4.33 5.46
N LEU A 144 -19.15 3.41 6.21
CA LEU A 144 -19.79 2.17 6.68
C LEU A 144 -20.95 2.50 7.62
N VAL A 145 -20.71 3.34 8.64
CA VAL A 145 -21.75 3.72 9.61
C VAL A 145 -22.89 4.47 8.93
N THR A 146 -22.58 5.34 7.96
CA THR A 146 -23.58 6.06 7.18
C THR A 146 -24.44 5.12 6.35
N ARG A 147 -23.90 3.99 5.88
CA ARG A 147 -24.66 2.96 5.12
C ARG A 147 -25.33 1.91 6.01
N CYS A 148 -25.13 1.97 7.33
CA CYS A 148 -25.63 0.98 8.26
C CYS A 148 -27.09 1.28 8.68
N ASN A 149 -28.03 0.44 8.24
CA ASN A 149 -29.46 0.59 8.52
C ASN A 149 -29.78 0.62 10.03
N ALA A 150 -29.09 -0.19 10.84
CA ALA A 150 -29.30 -0.23 12.28
C ALA A 150 -28.89 1.11 12.93
N CYS A 151 -27.70 1.62 12.58
CA CYS A 151 -27.23 2.93 13.05
C CYS A 151 -28.11 4.09 12.58
N GLN A 152 -28.60 4.05 11.34
CA GLN A 152 -29.49 5.08 10.82
C GLN A 152 -30.81 5.15 11.59
N ARG A 153 -31.34 4.01 12.03
CA ARG A 153 -32.59 3.93 12.79
C ARG A 153 -32.45 4.33 14.26
N GLN A 154 -31.27 4.16 14.85
CA GLN A 154 -31.02 4.46 16.27
C GLN A 154 -30.91 5.95 16.59
N GLY A 155 -30.71 6.83 15.59
CA GLY A 155 -30.55 8.27 15.82
C GLY A 155 -29.26 8.64 16.58
N LYS A 156 -28.93 9.93 16.65
CA LYS A 156 -27.83 10.40 17.52
C LYS A 156 -28.33 10.40 18.97
N ILE A 157 -27.93 9.41 19.74
CA ILE A 157 -28.06 9.44 21.20
C ILE A 157 -27.30 10.69 21.68
N SER A 158 -28.03 11.62 22.30
CA SER A 158 -27.50 12.87 22.82
C SER A 158 -26.85 12.61 24.18
N GLN A 159 -25.96 13.49 24.65
CA GLN A 159 -25.46 13.45 26.04
C GLN A 159 -26.58 13.47 27.10
N ARG A 160 -27.82 13.83 26.72
CA ARG A 160 -29.00 13.78 27.60
C ARG A 160 -29.59 12.38 27.80
N ASP A 161 -29.18 11.43 26.97
CA ASP A 161 -29.68 10.06 26.97
C ASP A 161 -28.70 9.09 27.64
N GLU A 162 -27.55 9.59 28.10
CA GLU A 162 -26.63 8.84 28.97
C GLU A 162 -27.25 8.74 30.38
N MET A 163 -27.48 7.52 30.85
CA MET A 163 -27.94 7.29 32.23
C MET A 163 -26.83 7.71 33.24
N PRO A 164 -27.20 8.33 34.39
CA PRO A 164 -26.25 8.73 35.43
C PRO A 164 -25.55 7.55 36.11
#